data_AF-A0A7C9D1E7-F1
#
_entry.id   AF-A0A7C9D1E7-F1
#
_cell.length_a   1.000
_cell.length_b   1.000
_cell.length_c   1.000
_cell.angle_alpha   90.00
_cell.angle_beta   90.00
_cell.angle_gamma   90.00
#
_symmetry.space_group_name_H-M   'P 1'
#
loop_
_entity.id
_entity.type
_entity.pdbx_description
1 polymer ?
#
loop_
_entity_poly.entity_id
_entity_poly.type
_entity_poly.pdbx_seq_one_letter_code
_entity_poly.pdbx_strand_id
1 'polypeptide(L)'
;MEQNQRPSSSRSYQVHPAKPVITDLFNLYLGRSSRQKAEEGPVEPPNKAQKRVTAPNRELPPPNEQFISDFEEVQQRFPDQEQLRAVTESVLISLVVQCSGHSPRAEFLLFALRSLCSIGYINWDTYLPSLLSAVSSAEASLVQGNQAQ
;
A
#
# COMPACT_ATOMS: atom_id res chain seq x y z
N MET A 1 11.03 27.58 -42.78
CA MET A 1 10.97 26.23 -42.18
C MET A 1 10.28 26.37 -40.83
N GLU A 2 8.97 26.13 -40.81
CA GLU A 2 8.17 26.25 -39.58
C GLU A 2 8.28 24.95 -38.79
N GLN A 3 9.00 25.01 -37.66
CA GLN A 3 9.18 23.89 -36.76
C GLN A 3 7.96 23.82 -35.84
N ASN A 4 7.02 22.96 -36.22
CA ASN A 4 5.80 22.63 -35.47
C ASN A 4 6.17 21.94 -34.14
N GLN A 5 6.35 22.74 -33.09
CA GLN A 5 6.52 22.26 -31.72
C GLN A 5 5.22 21.58 -31.27
N ARG A 6 5.21 20.24 -31.24
CA ARG A 6 4.19 19.50 -30.49
C ARG A 6 4.31 19.93 -29.02
N PRO A 7 3.21 20.23 -28.31
CA PRO A 7 3.26 20.29 -26.88
C PRO A 7 3.58 18.87 -26.40
N SER A 8 4.82 18.66 -25.95
CA SER A 8 5.18 17.54 -25.10
C SER A 8 4.26 17.63 -23.89
N SER A 9 3.17 16.87 -23.91
CA SER A 9 2.36 16.65 -22.71
C SER A 9 3.23 15.88 -21.75
N SER A 10 4.01 16.61 -20.95
CA SER A 10 4.51 16.16 -19.68
C SER A 10 3.26 15.75 -18.88
N ARG A 11 2.87 14.48 -19.02
CA ARG A 11 1.90 13.83 -18.14
C ARG A 11 2.55 13.88 -16.77
N SER A 12 2.33 14.98 -16.06
CA SER A 12 2.44 15.02 -14.62
C SER A 12 1.67 13.80 -14.14
N TYR A 13 2.36 12.94 -13.39
CA TYR A 13 1.78 11.78 -12.73
C TYR A 13 0.67 12.29 -11.81
N GLN A 14 -0.52 12.52 -12.37
CA GLN A 14 -1.73 12.78 -11.63
C GLN A 14 -1.98 11.49 -10.88
N VAL A 15 -1.51 11.46 -9.63
CA VAL A 15 -1.76 10.38 -8.70
C VAL A 15 -3.28 10.25 -8.63
N HIS A 16 -3.78 9.14 -9.15
CA HIS A 16 -5.22 8.91 -9.22
C HIS A 16 -5.83 9.11 -7.83
N PRO A 17 -6.94 9.85 -7.68
CA PRO A 17 -7.56 10.14 -6.39
C PRO A 17 -7.92 8.90 -5.55
N ALA A 18 -8.06 7.72 -6.18
CA ALA A 18 -8.30 6.46 -5.49
C ALA A 18 -7.06 5.87 -4.82
N LYS A 19 -5.86 6.15 -5.35
CA LYS A 19 -4.61 5.58 -4.85
C LYS A 19 -4.37 5.85 -3.35
N PRO A 20 -4.50 7.08 -2.83
CA PRO A 20 -4.35 7.30 -1.39
C PRO A 20 -5.40 6.55 -0.57
N VAL A 21 -6.67 6.57 -0.98
CA VAL A 21 -7.76 5.89 -0.26
C VAL A 21 -7.53 4.39 -0.16
N ILE A 22 -7.16 3.75 -1.28
CA ILE A 22 -6.86 2.32 -1.31
C ILE A 22 -5.61 2.01 -0.48
N THR A 23 -4.57 2.83 -0.59
CA THR A 23 -3.34 2.66 0.20
C THR A 23 -3.61 2.78 1.70
N ASP A 24 -4.44 3.74 2.10
CA ASP A 24 -4.83 3.96 3.49
C ASP A 24 -5.66 2.79 4.03
N LEU A 25 -6.58 2.24 3.23
CA LEU A 25 -7.32 1.03 3.57
C LEU A 25 -6.35 -0.13 3.84
N PHE A 26 -5.41 -0.42 2.92
CA PHE A 26 -4.43 -1.47 3.16
C PHE A 26 -3.54 -1.19 4.39
N ASN A 27 -3.11 0.06 4.58
CA ASN A 27 -2.29 0.45 5.73
C ASN A 27 -3.01 0.26 7.07
N LEU A 28 -4.31 0.54 7.12
CA LEU A 28 -5.16 0.31 8.29
C LEU A 28 -5.08 -1.17 8.73
N TYR A 29 -5.30 -2.09 7.81
CA TYR A 29 -5.25 -3.53 8.09
C TYR A 29 -3.83 -4.07 8.28
N LEU A 30 -2.83 -3.44 7.69
CA LEU A 30 -1.41 -3.75 7.94
C LEU A 30 -0.91 -3.22 9.30
N GLY A 31 -1.75 -2.52 10.07
CA GLY A 31 -1.37 -1.89 11.33
C GLY A 31 -0.31 -0.79 11.16
N ARG A 32 -0.23 -0.20 9.96
CA ARG A 32 0.70 0.89 9.63
C ARG A 32 -0.01 2.22 9.93
N SER A 33 -0.13 2.55 11.22
CA SER A 33 -0.71 3.84 11.62
C SER A 33 0.11 5.00 11.03
N SER A 34 -0.57 5.99 10.45
CA SER A 34 0.00 7.23 9.87
C SER A 34 0.76 8.14 10.87
N ARG A 35 0.95 7.69 12.11
CA ARG A 35 1.49 8.47 13.24
C ARG A 35 3.01 8.44 13.41
N GLN A 36 3.76 7.63 12.68
CA GLN A 36 5.23 7.58 12.83
C GLN A 36 5.95 8.88 12.44
N LYS A 37 5.26 9.90 11.91
CA LYS A 37 5.85 11.20 11.55
C LYS A 37 5.54 12.35 12.52
N ALA A 38 4.84 12.11 13.64
CA ALA A 38 4.35 13.19 14.51
C ALA A 38 4.93 13.19 15.94
N GLU A 39 5.96 12.39 16.24
CA GLU A 39 6.52 12.31 17.60
C GLU A 39 8.05 12.50 17.65
N GLU A 40 8.55 13.55 17.00
CA GLU A 40 9.82 14.18 17.38
C GLU A 40 9.51 15.54 18.03
N GLY A 41 8.92 15.50 19.22
CA GLY A 41 8.83 16.63 20.15
C GLY A 41 9.89 16.46 21.25
N PRO A 42 10.48 17.55 21.78
CA PRO A 42 11.72 17.50 22.52
C PRO A 42 11.60 16.75 23.85
N VAL A 43 12.64 15.96 24.11
CA VAL A 43 12.91 15.16 25.32
C VAL A 43 12.87 16.03 26.59
N GLU A 44 12.00 15.68 27.53
CA GLU A 44 11.95 16.24 28.90
C GLU A 44 12.40 15.16 29.93
N PRO A 45 13.15 15.52 31.01
CA PRO A 45 14.04 14.59 31.71
C PRO A 45 13.34 13.64 32.73
N PRO A 46 14.05 12.61 33.24
CA PRO A 46 13.41 11.40 33.73
C PRO A 46 13.04 11.49 35.21
N ASN A 47 11.73 11.55 35.50
CA ASN A 47 11.24 11.36 36.86
C ASN A 47 10.86 9.91 37.12
N LYS A 48 11.62 9.30 38.03
CA LYS A 48 11.45 7.94 38.56
C LYS A 48 10.12 7.86 39.31
N ALA A 49 9.28 6.90 38.91
CA ALA A 49 8.11 6.34 39.60
C ALA A 49 6.81 6.49 38.81
N GLN A 50 6.70 5.74 37.71
CA GLN A 50 5.41 5.28 37.22
C GLN A 50 5.64 4.07 36.32
N LYS A 51 5.45 2.88 36.89
CA LYS A 51 5.14 1.66 36.13
C LYS A 51 3.72 1.80 35.56
N ARG A 52 3.48 2.88 34.80
CA ARG A 52 2.29 3.02 33.98
C ARG A 52 2.69 2.42 32.65
N VAL A 53 2.37 1.15 32.48
CA VAL A 53 2.23 0.57 31.14
C VAL A 53 1.06 1.30 30.49
N THR A 54 1.29 2.55 30.12
CA THR A 54 0.47 3.22 29.13
C THR A 54 0.98 2.63 27.83
N ALA A 55 0.49 1.44 27.47
CA ALA A 55 0.59 1.02 26.08
C ALA A 55 -0.10 2.16 25.31
N PRO A 56 0.65 2.98 24.55
CA PRO A 56 0.00 4.00 23.72
C PRO A 56 -0.98 3.22 22.86
N ASN A 57 -2.23 3.65 22.85
CA ASN A 57 -3.38 3.00 22.23
C ASN A 57 -3.05 2.62 20.78
N ARG A 58 -2.41 1.46 20.59
CA ARG A 58 -2.20 0.83 19.30
C ARG A 58 -3.56 0.26 19.01
N GLU A 59 -4.42 1.08 18.41
CA GLU A 59 -5.65 0.58 17.82
C GLU A 59 -5.25 -0.60 16.95
N LEU A 60 -5.63 -1.80 17.40
CA LEU A 60 -5.32 -3.02 16.71
C LEU A 60 -5.95 -2.93 15.31
N PRO A 61 -5.29 -3.45 14.27
CA PRO A 61 -5.92 -3.51 12.96
C PRO A 61 -7.28 -4.21 13.08
N PRO A 62 -8.28 -3.83 12.26
CA PRO A 62 -9.57 -4.52 12.24
C PRO A 62 -9.40 -6.02 11.94
N PRO A 63 -10.38 -6.87 12.31
CA PRO A 63 -10.40 -8.26 11.89
C PRO A 63 -10.38 -8.37 10.36
N ASN A 64 -9.60 -9.31 9.82
CA ASN A 64 -9.43 -9.47 8.37
C ASN A 64 -10.77 -9.66 7.64
N GLU A 65 -11.74 -10.33 8.26
CA GLU A 65 -13.06 -10.60 7.70
C GLU A 65 -13.83 -9.32 7.32
N GLN A 66 -13.54 -8.19 7.97
CA GLN A 66 -14.16 -6.89 7.70
C GLN A 66 -13.62 -6.25 6.40
N PHE A 67 -12.47 -6.70 5.89
CA PHE A 67 -11.76 -6.07 4.78
C PHE A 67 -12.62 -5.92 3.52
N ILE A 68 -13.41 -6.94 3.16
CA ILE A 68 -14.23 -6.90 1.94
C ILE A 68 -15.34 -5.85 2.07
N SER A 69 -16.01 -5.76 3.21
CA SER A 69 -17.06 -4.76 3.42
C SER A 69 -16.50 -3.34 3.34
N ASP A 70 -15.36 -3.08 3.98
CA ASP A 70 -14.70 -1.77 3.91
C ASP A 70 -14.21 -1.46 2.49
N PHE A 71 -13.74 -2.48 1.77
CA PHE A 71 -13.34 -2.35 0.37
C PHE A 71 -14.54 -2.00 -0.54
N GLU A 72 -15.68 -2.65 -0.35
CA GLU A 72 -16.93 -2.38 -1.07
C GLU A 72 -17.41 -0.94 -0.82
N GLU A 73 -17.31 -0.43 0.41
CA GLU A 73 -17.59 0.98 0.70
C GLU A 73 -16.68 1.93 -0.08
N VAL A 74 -15.38 1.60 -0.19
CA VAL A 74 -14.45 2.36 -1.03
C VAL A 74 -14.88 2.29 -2.50
N GLN A 75 -15.29 1.12 -3.01
CA GLN A 75 -15.75 0.98 -4.39
C GLN A 75 -16.94 1.88 -4.72
N GLN A 76 -17.90 2.03 -3.81
CA GLN A 76 -19.07 2.88 -4.01
C GLN A 76 -18.72 4.37 -4.19
N ARG A 77 -17.54 4.80 -3.70
CA ARG A 77 -17.09 6.19 -3.81
C ARG A 77 -16.47 6.55 -5.16
N PHE A 78 -16.18 5.57 -6.01
CA PHE A 78 -15.53 5.78 -7.29
C PHE A 78 -16.42 5.29 -8.46
N PRO A 79 -16.78 6.16 -9.41
CA PRO A 79 -17.62 5.77 -10.54
C PRO A 79 -16.89 4.88 -11.56
N ASP A 80 -15.57 5.02 -11.68
CA ASP A 80 -14.74 4.25 -12.60
C ASP A 80 -14.16 3.00 -11.91
N GLN A 81 -14.85 1.87 -12.09
CA GLN A 81 -14.48 0.61 -11.45
C GLN A 81 -13.26 -0.06 -12.11
N GLU A 82 -13.03 0.15 -13.40
CA GLU A 82 -11.87 -0.41 -14.10
C GLU A 82 -10.59 0.30 -13.64
N GLN A 83 -10.64 1.63 -13.55
CA GLN A 83 -9.53 2.42 -13.07
C GLN A 83 -9.22 2.15 -11.59
N LEU A 84 -10.26 2.01 -10.75
CA LEU A 84 -10.12 1.60 -9.36
C LEU A 84 -9.46 0.23 -9.22
N ARG A 85 -9.81 -0.73 -10.09
CA ARG A 85 -9.19 -2.06 -10.12
C ARG A 85 -7.72 -1.97 -10.43
N ALA A 86 -7.34 -1.26 -11.49
CA ALA A 86 -5.95 -1.06 -11.86
C ALA A 86 -5.12 -0.40 -10.73
N VAL A 87 -5.71 0.58 -10.03
CA VAL A 87 -5.08 1.20 -8.85
C VAL A 87 -4.91 0.20 -7.71
N THR A 88 -5.92 -0.58 -7.40
CA THR A 88 -5.89 -1.59 -6.33
C THR A 88 -4.85 -2.66 -6.61
N GLU A 89 -4.82 -3.17 -7.84
CA GLU A 89 -3.80 -4.12 -8.31
C GLU A 89 -2.38 -3.54 -8.17
N SER A 90 -2.18 -2.28 -8.59
CA SER A 90 -0.90 -1.59 -8.45
C SER A 90 -0.46 -1.41 -6.98
N VAL A 91 -1.39 -1.08 -6.08
CA VAL A 91 -1.13 -0.96 -4.64
C VAL A 91 -0.76 -2.32 -4.05
N LEU A 92 -1.52 -3.37 -4.36
CA LEU A 92 -1.23 -4.75 -3.94
C LEU A 92 0.17 -5.19 -4.35
N ILE A 93 0.54 -5.01 -5.63
CA ILE A 93 1.88 -5.34 -6.13
C ILE A 93 2.96 -4.63 -5.32
N SER A 94 2.78 -3.33 -5.09
CA SER A 94 3.73 -2.53 -4.30
C SER A 94 3.85 -3.05 -2.86
N LEU A 95 2.73 -3.44 -2.25
CA LEU A 95 2.70 -3.95 -0.88
C LEU A 95 3.32 -5.34 -0.75
N VAL A 96 3.15 -6.23 -1.73
CA VAL A 96 3.79 -7.54 -1.74
C VAL A 96 5.31 -7.39 -1.67
N VAL A 97 5.89 -6.51 -2.50
CA VAL A 97 7.33 -6.23 -2.48
C VAL A 97 7.77 -5.70 -1.11
N GLN A 98 7.01 -4.77 -0.52
CA GLN A 98 7.35 -4.13 0.76
C GLN A 98 7.13 -5.01 2.01
N CYS A 99 6.22 -5.98 1.95
CA CYS A 99 5.81 -6.77 3.13
C CYS A 99 6.41 -8.18 3.15
N SER A 100 7.15 -8.57 2.11
CA SER A 100 7.74 -9.90 1.94
C SER A 100 8.57 -10.36 3.16
N GLY A 101 9.25 -9.44 3.85
CA GLY A 101 10.06 -9.74 5.05
C GLY A 101 9.30 -9.74 6.40
N HIS A 102 7.98 -9.54 6.43
CA HIS A 102 7.22 -9.38 7.68
C HIS A 102 6.00 -10.30 7.72
N SER A 103 6.15 -11.48 8.35
CA SER A 103 5.15 -12.57 8.33
C SER A 103 3.69 -12.14 8.59
N PRO A 104 3.34 -11.39 9.66
CA PRO A 104 1.96 -10.96 9.88
C PRO A 104 1.37 -10.10 8.74
N ARG A 105 2.20 -9.29 8.09
CA ARG A 105 1.78 -8.42 6.97
C ARG A 105 1.60 -9.24 5.70
N ALA A 106 2.49 -10.20 5.45
CA ALA A 106 2.36 -11.12 4.33
C ALA A 106 1.10 -12.00 4.46
N GLU A 107 0.75 -12.43 5.68
CA GLU A 107 -0.48 -13.18 5.96
C GLU A 107 -1.74 -12.35 5.63
N PHE A 108 -1.79 -11.09 6.08
CA PHE A 108 -2.89 -10.21 5.69
C PHE A 108 -2.96 -9.98 4.18
N LEU A 109 -1.83 -9.73 3.50
CA LEU A 109 -1.84 -9.56 2.05
C LEU A 109 -2.33 -10.80 1.31
N LEU A 110 -1.95 -12.00 1.78
CA LEU A 110 -2.46 -13.26 1.25
C LEU A 110 -3.97 -13.37 1.45
N PHE A 111 -4.47 -13.00 2.63
CA PHE A 111 -5.90 -12.94 2.91
C PHE A 111 -6.60 -11.97 1.94
N ALA A 112 -6.14 -10.72 1.85
CA ALA A 112 -6.74 -9.70 1.01
C ALA A 112 -6.77 -10.11 -0.47
N LEU A 113 -5.66 -10.66 -0.99
CA LEU A 113 -5.58 -11.15 -2.36
C LEU A 113 -6.59 -12.29 -2.60
N ARG A 114 -6.67 -13.27 -1.69
CA ARG A 114 -7.65 -14.37 -1.80
C ARG A 114 -9.07 -13.87 -1.81
N SER A 115 -9.40 -12.94 -0.90
CA SER A 115 -10.74 -12.38 -0.80
C SER A 115 -11.12 -11.60 -2.06
N LEU A 116 -10.23 -10.75 -2.59
CA LEU A 116 -10.45 -10.02 -3.85
C LEU A 116 -10.57 -10.95 -5.07
N CYS A 117 -9.80 -12.04 -5.11
CA CYS A 117 -9.94 -13.07 -6.15
C CYS A 117 -11.28 -13.82 -6.03
N SER A 118 -11.74 -14.12 -4.82
CA SER A 118 -12.99 -14.87 -4.59
C SER A 118 -14.23 -14.13 -5.12
N ILE A 119 -14.20 -12.80 -5.09
CA ILE A 119 -15.27 -11.94 -5.64
C ILE A 119 -15.03 -11.55 -7.11
N GLY A 120 -13.99 -12.10 -7.76
CA GLY A 120 -13.66 -11.81 -9.16
C GLY A 120 -13.14 -10.39 -9.41
N TYR A 121 -12.59 -9.72 -8.39
CA TYR A 121 -12.10 -8.34 -8.54
C TYR A 121 -10.75 -8.26 -9.26
N ILE A 122 -9.86 -9.24 -9.05
CA ILE A 122 -8.52 -9.27 -9.65
C ILE A 122 -8.57 -9.90 -11.05
N ASN A 123 -7.98 -9.22 -12.03
CA ASN A 123 -7.75 -9.82 -13.35
C ASN A 123 -6.42 -10.56 -13.39
N TRP A 124 -6.45 -11.88 -13.25
CA TRP A 124 -5.24 -12.71 -13.18
C TRP A 124 -4.34 -12.62 -14.41
N ASP A 125 -4.91 -12.47 -15.60
CA ASP A 125 -4.16 -12.43 -16.86
C ASP A 125 -3.25 -11.20 -16.94
N THR A 126 -3.66 -10.08 -16.33
CA THR A 126 -2.87 -8.84 -16.28
C THR A 126 -2.08 -8.71 -14.98
N TYR A 127 -2.64 -9.17 -13.87
CA TYR A 127 -2.07 -9.01 -12.54
C TYR A 127 -0.81 -9.87 -12.35
N LEU A 128 -0.85 -11.15 -12.72
CA LEU A 128 0.26 -12.08 -12.48
C LEU A 128 1.55 -11.66 -13.22
N PRO A 129 1.53 -11.35 -14.53
CA PRO A 129 2.72 -10.86 -15.22
C PRO A 129 3.27 -9.57 -14.61
N SER A 130 2.39 -8.65 -14.22
CA SER A 130 2.76 -7.37 -13.60
C SER A 130 3.42 -7.56 -12.23
N LEU A 131 2.89 -8.47 -11.41
CA LEU A 131 3.47 -8.82 -10.12
C LEU A 131 4.86 -9.43 -10.28
N LEU A 132 5.02 -10.42 -11.15
CA LEU A 132 6.31 -11.09 -11.39
C LEU A 132 7.37 -10.12 -11.92
N SER A 133 6.98 -9.22 -12.82
CA SER A 133 7.85 -8.16 -13.34
C SER A 133 8.31 -7.19 -12.23
N ALA A 134 7.38 -6.78 -11.36
CA ALA A 134 7.69 -5.90 -10.24
C ALA A 134 8.61 -6.56 -9.20
N VAL A 135 8.36 -7.83 -8.87
CA VAL A 135 9.22 -8.63 -7.98
C VAL A 135 10.61 -8.77 -8.59
N SER A 136 10.71 -9.18 -9.85
CA SER A 136 12.00 -9.32 -10.55
C SER A 136 12.80 -8.01 -10.58
N SER A 137 12.11 -6.88 -10.82
CA SER A 137 12.73 -5.55 -10.81
C SER A 137 13.21 -5.14 -9.41
N ALA A 138 12.43 -5.45 -8.37
CA ALA A 138 12.81 -5.21 -6.99
C ALA A 138 14.03 -6.05 -6.59
N GLU A 139 14.07 -7.33 -6.96
CA GLU A 139 15.22 -8.21 -6.74
C GLU A 139 16.48 -7.70 -7.43
N ALA A 140 16.38 -7.27 -8.69
CA ALA A 140 17.51 -6.71 -9.43
C ALA A 140 18.08 -5.44 -8.77
N SER A 141 17.21 -4.59 -8.23
CA SER A 141 17.60 -3.37 -7.51
C SER A 141 18.37 -3.67 -6.22
N LEU A 142 17.97 -4.73 -5.49
CA LEU A 142 18.68 -5.19 -4.29
C LEU A 142 20.08 -5.70 -4.62
N VAL A 143 20.23 -6.45 -5.72
CA VAL A 143 21.53 -6.96 -6.18
C VAL A 143 22.47 -5.80 -6.58
N GLN A 144 21.94 -4.76 -7.23
CA GLN A 144 22.73 -3.56 -7.57
C GLN A 144 23.14 -2.75 -6.34
N GLY A 145 22.25 -2.62 -5.35
CA GLY A 145 22.54 -1.94 -4.08
C GLY A 145 23.67 -2.61 -3.31
N ASN A 146 23.78 -3.94 -3.37
CA ASN A 146 24.85 -4.70 -2.71
C ASN A 146 26.20 -4.68 -3.46
N GLN A 147 26.24 -4.37 -4.76
CA GLN A 147 27.50 -4.26 -5.51
C GLN A 147 28.10 -2.85 -5.50
N ALA A 148 27.33 -1.84 -5.07
CA ALA A 148 27.79 -0.46 -4.95
C ALA A 148 28.33 -0.11 -3.54
N GLN A 149 28.55 -1.10 -2.68
CA GLN A 149 28.99 -0.93 -1.29
C GLN A 149 30.33 -1.62 -1.02
#